data_AF-A0A937S0R0-F1
#
_entry.id   AF-A0A937S0R0-F1
#
_cell.length_a   1.000
_cell.length_b   1.000
_cell.length_c   1.000
_cell.angle_alpha   90.00
_cell.angle_beta   90.00
_cell.angle_gamma   90.00
#
_symmetry.space_group_name_H-M   'P 1'
#
loop_
_entity.id
_entity.type
_entity.pdbx_description
1 polymer ?
#
loop_
_entity_poly.entity_id
_entity_poly.type
_entity_poly.pdbx_seq_one_letter_code
_entity_poly.pdbx_strand_id
1 'polypeptide(L)'
;MKIVFFGTPEFAVPSLERLLAHPDFNVVAVVTQPDKRRGRGNQLIPSPVKTLVQAILPVWQPRSVKKELETLEKLRLAEADVFVVVAYGQILSQAILDMPRLGCVNAHGSILPKYRGAAPIQWSIYHGEAETGITTMLMDAGMDTGAMLTMGRIAIAPLTNAQDLAAQLSLMSADLLVETLLQLNQGTAQPIPQDHAQATYAPLIKKEDYELDWSKSAIALHNQVRGFFPSCSTIFRGETLKVMATIPLDPAYLNELPSDVQIGLKGHFDALNANSEPGTIAAIAKGLGAIVQTGNGQILLKEIQLSGKRPQSGADFANGTRLAIGEKVGKPNEE
;
A
#
# COMPACT_ATOMS: atom_id res chain seq x y z
N MET A 1 0.73 -25.70 -17.18
CA MET A 1 -0.52 -24.94 -16.97
C MET A 1 -0.50 -23.66 -17.81
N LYS A 2 -1.53 -23.42 -18.63
CA LYS A 2 -1.70 -22.24 -19.48
C LYS A 2 -2.34 -21.10 -18.69
N ILE A 3 -1.70 -19.94 -18.66
CA ILE A 3 -2.07 -18.80 -17.81
C ILE A 3 -2.32 -17.55 -18.67
N VAL A 4 -3.40 -16.83 -18.39
CA VAL A 4 -3.51 -15.41 -18.73
C VAL A 4 -3.32 -14.59 -17.46
N PHE A 5 -2.39 -13.64 -17.49
CA PHE A 5 -2.05 -12.82 -16.32
C PHE A 5 -2.68 -11.44 -16.43
N PHE A 6 -3.38 -11.01 -15.39
CA PHE A 6 -3.99 -9.70 -15.26
C PHE A 6 -3.23 -8.92 -14.19
N GLY A 7 -2.61 -7.81 -14.55
CA GLY A 7 -1.92 -6.97 -13.58
C GLY A 7 -1.45 -5.66 -14.16
N THR A 8 -1.06 -4.71 -13.31
CA THR A 8 -0.72 -3.36 -13.78
C THR A 8 0.45 -2.71 -13.04
N PRO A 9 0.41 -2.53 -11.70
CA PRO A 9 1.45 -1.78 -11.00
C PRO A 9 2.72 -2.62 -10.78
N GLU A 10 3.75 -1.96 -10.25
CA GLU A 10 5.02 -2.59 -9.84
C GLU A 10 4.82 -3.81 -8.94
N PHE A 11 3.81 -3.75 -8.07
CA PHE A 11 3.43 -4.84 -7.17
C PHE A 11 3.13 -6.17 -7.90
N ALA A 12 2.68 -6.12 -9.15
CA ALA A 12 2.36 -7.32 -9.93
C ALA A 12 3.57 -7.89 -10.68
N VAL A 13 4.67 -7.14 -10.81
CA VAL A 13 5.83 -7.50 -11.63
C VAL A 13 6.51 -8.77 -11.13
N PRO A 14 6.88 -8.91 -9.83
CA PRO A 14 7.55 -10.12 -9.36
C PRO A 14 6.71 -11.39 -9.53
N SER A 15 5.38 -11.27 -9.40
CA SER A 15 4.46 -12.39 -9.65
C SER A 15 4.53 -12.84 -11.11
N LEU A 16 4.48 -11.90 -12.06
CA LEU A 16 4.60 -12.22 -13.49
C LEU A 16 5.97 -12.81 -13.84
N GLU A 17 7.06 -12.21 -13.35
CA GLU A 17 8.43 -12.72 -13.57
C GLU A 17 8.56 -14.17 -13.08
N ARG A 18 8.04 -14.47 -11.89
CA ARG A 18 8.12 -15.82 -11.33
C ARG A 18 7.32 -16.83 -12.15
N LEU A 19 6.14 -16.45 -12.65
CA LEU A 19 5.34 -17.31 -13.51
C LEU A 19 6.01 -17.56 -14.87
N LEU A 20 6.68 -16.55 -15.44
CA LEU A 20 7.41 -16.70 -16.70
C LEU A 20 8.64 -17.60 -16.58
N ALA A 21 9.31 -17.58 -15.42
CA ALA A 21 10.52 -18.36 -15.18
C ALA A 21 10.24 -19.83 -14.77
N HIS A 22 9.00 -20.17 -14.41
CA HIS A 22 8.67 -21.49 -13.86
C HIS A 22 8.31 -22.49 -14.97
N PRO A 23 8.95 -23.68 -15.04
CA PRO A 23 8.80 -24.61 -16.17
C PRO A 23 7.39 -25.22 -16.30
N ASP A 24 6.64 -25.32 -15.19
CA ASP A 24 5.27 -25.86 -15.21
C ASP A 24 4.21 -24.87 -15.70
N PHE A 25 4.60 -23.61 -15.94
CA PHE A 25 3.69 -22.53 -16.31
C PHE A 25 3.98 -22.01 -17.72
N ASN A 26 2.90 -21.73 -18.45
CA ASN A 26 2.94 -21.16 -19.78
C ASN A 26 2.04 -19.92 -19.80
N VAL A 27 2.63 -18.75 -19.57
CA VAL A 27 1.91 -17.47 -19.65
C VAL A 27 1.74 -17.11 -21.13
N VAL A 28 0.49 -17.12 -21.61
CA VAL A 28 0.20 -16.95 -23.04
C VAL A 28 -0.21 -15.54 -23.44
N ALA A 29 -0.68 -14.74 -22.48
CA ALA A 29 -1.04 -13.34 -22.70
C ALA A 29 -1.07 -12.58 -21.36
N VAL A 30 -0.96 -11.26 -21.47
CA VAL A 30 -1.06 -10.34 -20.34
C VAL A 30 -2.15 -9.31 -20.59
N VAL A 31 -2.98 -9.06 -19.58
CA VAL A 31 -4.00 -8.00 -19.57
C VAL A 31 -3.60 -6.95 -18.55
N THR A 32 -3.51 -5.69 -18.98
CA THR A 32 -3.13 -4.56 -18.12
C THR A 32 -3.97 -3.33 -18.44
N GLN A 33 -3.92 -2.32 -17.58
CA GLN A 33 -4.59 -1.04 -17.83
C GLN A 33 -3.99 -0.35 -19.06
N PRO A 34 -4.78 0.47 -19.79
CA PRO A 34 -4.27 1.35 -20.83
C PRO A 34 -3.13 2.26 -20.33
N ASP A 35 -2.20 2.58 -21.22
CA ASP A 35 -1.09 3.49 -20.94
C ASP A 35 -1.64 4.83 -20.42
N LYS A 36 -1.06 5.32 -19.33
CA LYS A 36 -1.49 6.56 -18.69
C LYS A 36 -0.48 7.67 -18.97
N ARG A 37 -0.99 8.89 -19.16
CA ARG A 37 -0.14 10.09 -19.14
C ARG A 37 0.37 10.27 -17.71
N ARG A 38 1.68 10.21 -17.53
CA ARG A 38 2.35 10.36 -16.22
C ARG A 38 3.54 11.31 -16.36
N GLY A 39 3.80 12.12 -15.34
CA GLY A 39 4.93 13.04 -15.28
C GLY A 39 4.72 14.38 -16.01
N ARG A 40 5.75 15.26 -15.95
CA ARG A 40 5.78 16.51 -16.71
C ARG A 40 6.08 16.19 -18.19
N GLY A 41 5.23 16.65 -19.11
CA GLY A 41 5.44 16.48 -20.56
C GLY A 41 4.41 15.62 -21.30
N ASN A 42 3.35 15.14 -20.63
CA ASN A 42 2.19 14.48 -21.25
C ASN A 42 2.49 13.20 -22.06
N GLN A 43 3.67 12.60 -21.88
CA GLN A 43 4.05 11.34 -22.54
C GLN A 43 3.21 10.18 -22.01
N LEU A 44 2.82 9.27 -22.91
CA LEU A 44 2.17 8.01 -22.54
C LEU A 44 3.23 7.06 -21.98
N ILE A 45 3.05 6.66 -20.72
CA ILE A 45 3.97 5.74 -20.05
C ILE A 45 3.26 4.37 -19.94
N PRO A 46 3.88 3.28 -20.44
CA PRO A 46 3.34 1.94 -20.27
C PRO A 46 3.31 1.52 -18.80
N SER A 47 2.39 0.63 -18.45
CA SER A 47 2.38 0.02 -17.12
C SER A 47 3.65 -0.82 -16.88
N PRO A 48 4.17 -0.93 -15.64
CA PRO A 48 5.28 -1.82 -15.33
C PRO A 48 5.14 -3.24 -15.89
N VAL A 49 3.97 -3.84 -15.75
CA VAL A 49 3.64 -5.16 -16.29
C VAL A 49 3.77 -5.22 -17.83
N LYS A 50 3.29 -4.19 -18.54
CA LYS A 50 3.45 -4.08 -20.01
C LYS A 50 4.93 -3.98 -20.39
N THR A 51 5.67 -3.11 -19.72
CA THR A 51 7.09 -2.87 -20.01
C THR A 51 7.90 -4.16 -19.95
N LEU A 52 7.60 -5.03 -18.97
CA LEU A 52 8.28 -6.31 -18.80
C LEU A 52 8.08 -7.26 -19.99
N VAL A 53 6.88 -7.33 -20.57
CA VAL A 53 6.49 -8.45 -21.45
C VAL A 53 6.14 -8.07 -22.88
N GLN A 54 6.01 -6.78 -23.20
CA GLN A 54 5.55 -6.33 -24.53
C GLN A 54 6.38 -6.82 -25.72
N ALA A 55 7.64 -7.23 -25.49
CA ALA A 55 8.52 -7.77 -26.53
C ALA A 55 8.38 -9.29 -26.73
N ILE A 56 7.73 -9.99 -25.80
CA ILE A 56 7.72 -11.46 -25.74
C ILE A 56 6.32 -12.07 -25.67
N LEU A 57 5.30 -11.30 -25.28
CA LEU A 57 3.92 -11.77 -25.14
C LEU A 57 2.90 -10.79 -25.70
N PRO A 58 1.73 -11.28 -26.16
CA PRO A 58 0.57 -10.44 -26.42
C PRO A 58 0.15 -9.67 -25.16
N VAL A 59 -0.05 -8.36 -25.31
CA VAL A 59 -0.58 -7.49 -24.25
C VAL A 59 -1.91 -6.91 -24.68
N TRP A 60 -2.96 -7.11 -23.87
CA TRP A 60 -4.29 -6.56 -24.10
C TRP A 60 -4.57 -5.44 -23.09
N GLN A 61 -5.03 -4.29 -23.58
CA GLN A 61 -5.24 -3.10 -22.76
C GLN A 61 -6.67 -2.56 -22.89
N PRO A 62 -7.69 -3.36 -22.54
CA PRO A 62 -9.07 -2.93 -22.70
C PRO A 62 -9.35 -1.72 -21.82
N ARG A 63 -10.12 -0.75 -22.34
CA ARG A 63 -10.63 0.34 -21.49
C ARG A 63 -11.63 -0.17 -20.45
N SER A 64 -12.35 -1.23 -20.80
CA SER A 64 -13.28 -1.93 -19.93
C SER A 64 -13.30 -3.41 -20.34
N VAL A 65 -12.59 -4.26 -19.61
CA VAL A 65 -12.45 -5.69 -19.91
C VAL A 65 -13.79 -6.40 -20.08
N LYS A 66 -14.79 -6.03 -19.27
CA LYS A 66 -16.13 -6.62 -19.31
C LYS A 66 -17.03 -6.15 -20.47
N LYS A 67 -16.62 -5.15 -21.24
CA LYS A 67 -17.44 -4.55 -22.33
C LYS A 67 -16.80 -4.69 -23.71
N GLU A 68 -15.49 -4.92 -23.77
CA GLU A 68 -14.75 -4.87 -25.01
C GLU A 68 -14.74 -6.24 -25.70
N LEU A 69 -15.60 -6.42 -26.69
CA LEU A 69 -15.87 -7.72 -27.35
C LEU A 69 -14.60 -8.37 -27.92
N GLU A 70 -13.69 -7.58 -28.49
CA GLU A 70 -12.43 -8.11 -29.03
C GLU A 70 -11.56 -8.74 -27.94
N THR A 71 -11.44 -8.08 -26.78
CA THR A 71 -10.68 -8.61 -25.65
C THR A 71 -11.36 -9.83 -25.03
N LEU A 72 -12.70 -9.84 -24.95
CA LEU A 72 -13.46 -11.01 -24.47
C LEU A 72 -13.26 -12.22 -25.38
N GLU A 73 -13.27 -12.04 -26.70
CA GLU A 73 -13.03 -13.12 -27.66
C GLU A 73 -11.59 -13.63 -27.58
N LYS A 74 -10.61 -12.73 -27.44
CA LYS A 74 -9.20 -13.10 -27.20
C LYS A 74 -9.03 -13.93 -25.93
N LEU A 75 -9.70 -13.54 -24.83
CA LEU A 75 -9.68 -14.30 -23.58
C LEU A 75 -10.28 -15.70 -23.73
N ARG A 76 -11.40 -15.81 -24.47
CA ARG A 76 -12.05 -17.11 -24.75
C ARG A 76 -11.15 -18.01 -25.60
N LEU A 77 -10.60 -17.49 -26.69
CA LEU A 77 -9.69 -18.21 -27.59
C LEU A 77 -8.34 -18.54 -26.95
N ALA A 78 -7.97 -17.86 -25.87
CA ALA A 78 -6.78 -18.18 -25.11
C ALA A 78 -6.87 -19.55 -24.43
N GLU A 79 -8.07 -20.10 -24.19
CA GLU A 79 -8.29 -21.43 -23.58
C GLU A 79 -7.38 -21.66 -22.35
N ALA A 80 -7.26 -20.65 -21.50
CA ALA A 80 -6.36 -20.73 -20.34
C ALA A 80 -6.90 -21.72 -19.31
N ASP A 81 -6.00 -22.39 -18.59
CA ASP A 81 -6.37 -23.23 -17.46
C ASP A 81 -6.84 -22.36 -16.28
N VAL A 82 -6.18 -21.22 -16.07
CA VAL A 82 -6.41 -20.28 -14.97
C VAL A 82 -6.17 -18.85 -15.44
N PHE A 83 -6.93 -17.90 -14.90
CA PHE A 83 -6.59 -16.48 -14.96
C PHE A 83 -5.96 -16.06 -13.63
N VAL A 84 -4.75 -15.51 -13.68
CA VAL A 84 -4.07 -15.00 -12.48
C VAL A 84 -4.24 -13.49 -12.44
N VAL A 85 -4.72 -12.95 -11.32
CA VAL A 85 -5.05 -11.54 -11.16
C VAL A 85 -4.25 -10.94 -10.01
N VAL A 86 -3.46 -9.90 -10.28
CA VAL A 86 -2.67 -9.19 -9.26
C VAL A 86 -2.78 -7.70 -9.51
N ALA A 87 -3.52 -6.98 -8.65
CA ALA A 87 -3.67 -5.53 -8.71
C ALA A 87 -4.06 -4.98 -10.11
N TYR A 88 -5.01 -5.62 -10.79
CA TYR A 88 -5.45 -5.22 -12.14
C TYR A 88 -6.33 -3.95 -12.15
N GLY A 89 -7.22 -3.81 -11.16
CA GLY A 89 -8.01 -2.58 -10.97
C GLY A 89 -9.24 -2.43 -11.88
N GLN A 90 -9.65 -3.47 -12.62
CA GLN A 90 -11.00 -3.54 -13.21
C GLN A 90 -11.75 -4.75 -12.68
N ILE A 91 -13.07 -4.66 -12.64
CA ILE A 91 -13.97 -5.74 -12.22
C ILE A 91 -14.10 -6.74 -13.37
N LEU A 92 -13.88 -8.02 -13.08
CA LEU A 92 -14.17 -9.13 -13.99
C LEU A 92 -15.65 -9.50 -13.87
N SER A 93 -16.35 -9.65 -14.99
CA SER A 93 -17.73 -10.15 -14.99
C SER A 93 -17.76 -11.66 -14.74
N GLN A 94 -18.90 -12.19 -14.31
CA GLN A 94 -19.10 -13.64 -14.16
C GLN A 94 -18.71 -14.40 -15.44
N ALA A 95 -19.08 -13.87 -16.61
CA ALA A 95 -18.71 -14.45 -17.90
C ALA A 95 -17.18 -14.57 -18.12
N ILE A 96 -16.36 -13.70 -17.52
CA ILE A 96 -14.89 -13.82 -17.55
C ILE A 96 -14.42 -14.82 -16.48
N LEU A 97 -15.02 -14.77 -15.29
CA LEU A 97 -14.70 -15.68 -14.18
C LEU A 97 -14.86 -17.15 -14.55
N ASP A 98 -15.84 -17.45 -15.39
CA ASP A 98 -16.19 -18.81 -15.84
C ASP A 98 -15.35 -19.31 -17.04
N MET A 99 -14.52 -18.46 -17.67
CA MET A 99 -13.73 -18.85 -18.84
C MET A 99 -12.65 -19.91 -18.54
N PRO A 100 -11.76 -19.71 -17.55
CA PRO A 100 -10.75 -20.70 -17.21
C PRO A 100 -11.32 -21.86 -16.39
N ARG A 101 -10.92 -23.09 -16.71
CA ARG A 101 -11.43 -24.30 -16.02
C ARG A 101 -11.10 -24.34 -14.51
N LEU A 102 -10.01 -23.69 -14.09
CA LEU A 102 -9.58 -23.58 -12.69
C LEU A 102 -10.02 -22.25 -12.05
N GLY A 103 -10.84 -21.46 -12.74
CA GLY A 103 -11.30 -20.15 -12.29
C GLY A 103 -10.24 -19.05 -12.36
N CYS A 104 -10.56 -17.93 -11.72
CA CYS A 104 -9.67 -16.79 -11.60
C CYS A 104 -9.07 -16.77 -10.19
N VAL A 105 -7.75 -16.73 -10.09
CA VAL A 105 -7.02 -16.65 -8.81
C VAL A 105 -6.51 -15.23 -8.63
N ASN A 106 -6.86 -14.59 -7.51
CA ASN A 106 -6.30 -13.31 -7.12
C ASN A 106 -5.32 -13.47 -5.95
N ALA A 107 -4.21 -12.74 -5.99
CA ALA A 107 -3.38 -12.49 -4.81
C ALA A 107 -3.77 -11.14 -4.18
N HIS A 108 -4.38 -11.19 -3.00
CA HIS A 108 -4.88 -10.02 -2.29
C HIS A 108 -3.93 -9.58 -1.18
N GLY A 109 -3.73 -8.27 -1.06
CA GLY A 109 -2.76 -7.62 -0.16
C GLY A 109 -3.09 -7.62 1.33
N SER A 110 -3.86 -8.60 1.82
CA SER A 110 -4.19 -8.75 3.25
C SER A 110 -4.37 -10.21 3.66
N ILE A 111 -4.53 -10.39 4.98
CA ILE A 111 -5.05 -11.61 5.61
C ILE A 111 -6.58 -11.55 5.53
N LEU A 112 -7.18 -12.18 4.50
CA LEU A 112 -8.64 -12.24 4.37
C LEU A 112 -9.26 -13.04 5.53
N PRO A 113 -10.50 -12.73 5.96
CA PRO A 113 -11.47 -11.82 5.35
C PRO A 113 -11.29 -10.32 5.68
N LYS A 114 -10.27 -9.95 6.45
CA LYS A 114 -10.01 -8.53 6.76
C LYS A 114 -9.50 -7.77 5.52
N TYR A 115 -9.82 -6.49 5.44
CA TYR A 115 -9.33 -5.54 4.45
C TYR A 115 -9.67 -5.89 2.99
N ARG A 116 -10.89 -6.33 2.70
CA ARG A 116 -11.39 -6.46 1.32
C ARG A 116 -11.39 -5.09 0.63
N GLY A 117 -10.97 -5.03 -0.63
CA GLY A 117 -11.07 -3.82 -1.46
C GLY A 117 -9.74 -3.28 -1.98
N ALA A 118 -9.70 -1.96 -2.17
CA ALA A 118 -8.74 -1.31 -3.06
C ALA A 118 -7.35 -1.03 -2.45
N ALA A 119 -7.24 -0.83 -1.13
CA ALA A 119 -5.99 -0.38 -0.50
C ALA A 119 -5.64 -1.14 0.79
N PRO A 120 -5.65 -2.49 0.80
CA PRO A 120 -5.47 -3.29 2.01
C PRO A 120 -4.17 -3.02 2.77
N ILE A 121 -3.06 -2.84 2.04
CA ILE A 121 -1.73 -2.59 2.62
C ILE A 121 -1.76 -1.30 3.46
N GLN A 122 -2.27 -0.22 2.87
CA GLN A 122 -2.32 1.09 3.50
C GLN A 122 -3.25 1.09 4.71
N TRP A 123 -4.44 0.50 4.59
CA TRP A 123 -5.41 0.48 5.68
C TRP A 123 -4.96 -0.43 6.83
N SER A 124 -4.27 -1.55 6.57
CA SER A 124 -3.70 -2.38 7.65
C SER A 124 -2.71 -1.59 8.51
N ILE A 125 -1.83 -0.83 7.86
CA ILE A 125 -0.88 0.06 8.53
C ILE A 125 -1.60 1.19 9.27
N TYR A 126 -2.56 1.87 8.64
CA TYR A 126 -3.33 2.97 9.22
C TYR A 126 -4.04 2.54 10.51
N HIS A 127 -4.60 1.33 10.53
CA HIS A 127 -5.29 0.77 11.69
C HIS A 127 -4.33 0.21 12.75
N GLY A 128 -3.02 0.28 12.53
CA GLY A 128 -2.01 -0.13 13.50
C GLY A 128 -1.89 -1.65 13.66
N GLU A 129 -2.24 -2.43 12.63
CA GLU A 129 -2.04 -3.87 12.65
C GLU A 129 -0.55 -4.19 12.85
N ALA A 130 -0.27 -5.20 13.68
CA ALA A 130 1.09 -5.68 13.95
C ALA A 130 1.57 -6.70 12.89
N GLU A 131 0.63 -7.29 12.15
CA GLU A 131 0.88 -8.22 11.07
C GLU A 131 -0.06 -7.97 9.89
N THR A 132 0.38 -8.33 8.69
CA THR A 132 -0.46 -8.43 7.51
C THR A 132 0.06 -9.58 6.65
N GLY A 133 -0.36 -9.67 5.39
CA GLY A 133 0.03 -10.78 4.55
C GLY A 133 -0.53 -10.71 3.14
N ILE A 134 -0.39 -11.83 2.46
CA ILE A 134 -1.04 -12.10 1.18
C ILE A 134 -1.96 -13.28 1.37
N THR A 135 -3.17 -13.17 0.83
CA THR A 135 -4.08 -14.30 0.66
C THR A 135 -4.29 -14.52 -0.83
N THR A 136 -3.97 -15.70 -1.34
CA THR A 136 -4.48 -16.10 -2.65
C THR A 136 -5.89 -16.64 -2.49
N MET A 137 -6.77 -16.31 -3.43
CA MET A 137 -8.17 -16.73 -3.37
C MET A 137 -8.71 -16.99 -4.76
N LEU A 138 -9.72 -17.85 -4.84
CA LEU A 138 -10.61 -17.89 -6.01
C LEU A 138 -11.46 -16.62 -6.02
N MET A 139 -11.56 -15.98 -7.17
CA MET A 139 -12.45 -14.85 -7.36
C MET A 139 -13.89 -15.32 -7.59
N ASP A 140 -14.85 -14.58 -7.05
CA ASP A 140 -16.27 -14.71 -7.33
C ASP A 140 -16.84 -13.35 -7.81
N ALA A 141 -18.16 -13.24 -7.91
CA ALA A 141 -18.81 -11.99 -8.33
C ALA A 141 -18.71 -10.85 -7.30
N GLY A 142 -18.33 -11.15 -6.05
CA GLY A 142 -18.18 -10.16 -4.99
C GLY A 142 -16.79 -9.52 -4.98
N MET A 143 -16.64 -8.49 -4.14
CA MET A 143 -15.35 -7.81 -3.96
C MET A 143 -14.55 -8.56 -2.89
N ASP A 144 -13.59 -9.36 -3.35
CA ASP A 144 -12.66 -10.12 -2.52
C ASP A 144 -13.37 -11.07 -1.52
N THR A 145 -14.49 -11.66 -1.94
CA THR A 145 -15.31 -12.55 -1.10
C THR A 145 -15.09 -14.04 -1.33
N GLY A 146 -14.45 -14.41 -2.44
CA GLY A 146 -14.29 -15.81 -2.81
C GLY A 146 -13.38 -16.60 -1.88
N ALA A 147 -13.40 -17.92 -2.04
CA ALA A 147 -12.74 -18.85 -1.12
C ALA A 147 -11.20 -18.66 -1.13
N MET A 148 -10.60 -18.60 0.06
CA MET A 148 -9.16 -18.48 0.25
C MET A 148 -8.47 -19.80 -0.11
N LEU A 149 -7.25 -19.74 -0.62
CA LEU A 149 -6.46 -20.90 -1.04
C LEU A 149 -5.19 -21.05 -0.19
N THR A 150 -4.24 -20.11 -0.33
CA THR A 150 -3.03 -20.06 0.51
C THR A 150 -2.88 -18.68 1.14
N MET A 151 -2.14 -18.62 2.24
CA MET A 151 -1.95 -17.39 3.00
C MET A 151 -0.54 -17.33 3.58
N GLY A 152 0.15 -16.21 3.35
CA GLY A 152 1.42 -15.88 4.00
C GLY A 152 1.25 -14.68 4.91
N ARG A 153 2.03 -14.62 5.99
CA ARG A 153 1.99 -13.56 6.99
C ARG A 153 3.36 -12.91 7.17
N ILE A 154 3.36 -11.62 7.45
CA ILE A 154 4.55 -10.85 7.77
C ILE A 154 4.25 -9.83 8.88
N ALA A 155 5.19 -9.65 9.78
CA ALA A 155 5.12 -8.61 10.80
C ALA A 155 5.27 -7.21 10.15
N ILE A 156 4.54 -6.22 10.67
CA ILE A 156 4.70 -4.83 10.28
C ILE A 156 5.58 -4.15 11.32
N ALA A 157 6.85 -3.91 10.98
CA ALA A 157 7.75 -3.21 11.89
C ALA A 157 7.27 -1.77 12.12
N PRO A 158 7.56 -1.15 13.29
CA PRO A 158 7.02 0.14 13.68
C PRO A 158 7.22 1.26 12.66
N LEU A 159 8.41 1.30 12.04
CA LEU A 159 8.79 2.36 11.10
C LEU A 159 8.53 1.99 9.64
N THR A 160 8.05 0.78 9.35
CA THR A 160 7.72 0.34 8.00
C THR A 160 6.55 1.13 7.46
N ASN A 161 6.75 1.78 6.31
CA ASN A 161 5.71 2.48 5.58
C ASN A 161 5.09 1.58 4.49
N ALA A 162 4.00 2.06 3.87
CA ALA A 162 3.25 1.30 2.87
C ALA A 162 4.06 0.93 1.62
N GLN A 163 5.03 1.75 1.22
CA GLN A 163 5.89 1.43 0.07
C GLN A 163 6.86 0.29 0.41
N ASP A 164 7.50 0.34 1.58
CA ASP A 164 8.39 -0.71 2.05
C ASP A 164 7.66 -2.04 2.22
N LEU A 165 6.47 -1.99 2.82
CA LEU A 165 5.63 -3.18 3.02
C LEU A 165 5.13 -3.75 1.69
N ALA A 166 4.73 -2.89 0.74
CA ALA A 166 4.31 -3.34 -0.57
C ALA A 166 5.43 -4.06 -1.34
N ALA A 167 6.69 -3.61 -1.21
CA ALA A 167 7.83 -4.30 -1.82
C ALA A 167 8.01 -5.72 -1.25
N GLN A 168 7.90 -5.89 0.06
CA GLN A 168 8.00 -7.21 0.72
C GLN A 168 6.82 -8.12 0.35
N LEU A 169 5.60 -7.59 0.40
CA LEU A 169 4.38 -8.32 0.05
C LEU A 169 4.33 -8.70 -1.44
N SER A 170 4.93 -7.90 -2.32
CA SER A 170 5.04 -8.21 -3.76
C SER A 170 5.86 -9.47 -4.02
N LEU A 171 6.99 -9.63 -3.31
CA LEU A 171 7.81 -10.85 -3.36
C LEU A 171 7.08 -12.05 -2.78
N MET A 172 6.46 -11.89 -1.59
CA MET A 172 5.64 -12.94 -0.97
C MET A 172 4.48 -13.38 -1.87
N SER A 173 3.83 -12.44 -2.56
CA SER A 173 2.77 -12.72 -3.52
C SER A 173 3.26 -13.60 -4.67
N ALA A 174 4.47 -13.34 -5.18
CA ALA A 174 5.05 -14.15 -6.25
C ALA A 174 5.29 -15.60 -5.81
N ASP A 175 5.81 -15.78 -4.59
CA ASP A 175 6.07 -17.11 -4.02
C ASP A 175 4.75 -17.89 -3.79
N LEU A 176 3.77 -17.27 -3.13
CA LEU A 176 2.48 -17.89 -2.82
C LEU A 176 1.67 -18.22 -4.07
N LEU A 177 1.74 -17.40 -5.12
CA LEU A 177 1.04 -17.69 -6.37
C LEU A 177 1.58 -18.97 -7.02
N VAL A 178 2.90 -19.18 -7.03
CA VAL A 178 3.48 -20.43 -7.55
C VAL A 178 2.94 -21.62 -6.79
N GLU A 179 3.01 -21.58 -5.45
CA GLU A 179 2.51 -22.64 -4.58
C GLU A 179 1.02 -22.94 -4.86
N THR A 180 0.20 -21.89 -4.88
CA THR A 180 -1.25 -21.98 -5.11
C THR A 180 -1.57 -22.63 -6.45
N LEU A 181 -0.89 -22.20 -7.51
CA LEU A 181 -1.12 -22.71 -8.85
C LEU A 181 -0.65 -24.16 -9.01
N LEU A 182 0.45 -24.56 -8.37
CA LEU A 182 0.88 -25.96 -8.34
C LEU A 182 -0.16 -26.84 -7.64
N GLN A 183 -0.69 -26.41 -6.49
CA GLN A 183 -1.75 -27.12 -5.76
C GLN A 183 -3.04 -27.24 -6.60
N LEU A 184 -3.44 -26.16 -7.29
CA LEU A 184 -4.60 -26.19 -8.19
C LEU A 184 -4.37 -27.13 -9.37
N ASN A 185 -3.16 -27.15 -9.95
CA ASN A 185 -2.83 -28.06 -11.05
C ASN A 185 -2.94 -29.53 -10.64
N GLN A 186 -2.49 -29.83 -9.43
CA GLN A 186 -2.46 -31.18 -8.87
C GLN A 186 -3.82 -31.61 -8.29
N GLY A 187 -4.79 -30.69 -8.20
CA GLY A 187 -6.09 -30.95 -7.57
C GLY A 187 -6.01 -31.12 -6.05
N THR A 188 -4.95 -30.62 -5.41
CA THR A 188 -4.71 -30.74 -3.96
C THR A 188 -5.12 -29.49 -3.19
N ALA A 189 -5.34 -28.36 -3.88
CA ALA A 189 -5.81 -27.11 -3.27
C ALA A 189 -7.13 -27.32 -2.52
N GLN A 190 -7.25 -26.73 -1.33
CA GLN A 190 -8.44 -26.79 -0.49
C GLN A 190 -9.03 -25.39 -0.33
N PRO A 191 -10.04 -25.00 -1.13
CA PRO A 191 -10.68 -23.70 -0.97
C PRO A 191 -11.39 -23.57 0.37
N ILE A 192 -11.07 -22.52 1.12
CA ILE A 192 -11.63 -22.22 2.44
C ILE A 192 -12.61 -21.05 2.29
N PRO A 193 -13.93 -21.26 2.49
CA PRO A 193 -14.91 -20.18 2.51
C PRO A 193 -14.55 -19.14 3.57
N GLN A 194 -14.72 -17.86 3.22
CA GLN A 194 -14.46 -16.76 4.16
C GLN A 194 -15.59 -16.66 5.20
N ASP A 195 -15.24 -16.37 6.46
CA ASP A 195 -16.22 -15.93 7.45
C ASP A 195 -16.58 -14.46 7.21
N HIS A 196 -17.76 -14.22 6.64
CA HIS A 196 -18.20 -12.87 6.31
C HIS A 196 -18.45 -11.98 7.55
N ALA A 197 -18.67 -12.55 8.74
CA ALA A 197 -18.84 -11.77 9.97
C ALA A 197 -17.53 -11.10 10.44
N GLN A 198 -16.38 -11.63 10.02
CA GLN A 198 -15.05 -11.09 10.33
C GLN A 198 -14.52 -10.13 9.25
N ALA A 199 -15.31 -9.88 8.20
CA ALA A 199 -14.86 -9.07 7.08
C ALA A 199 -14.76 -7.58 7.45
N THR A 200 -13.65 -6.97 7.06
CA THR A 200 -13.45 -5.52 7.10
C THR A 200 -13.10 -5.01 5.70
N TYR A 201 -13.22 -3.71 5.47
CA TYR A 201 -13.04 -3.12 4.14
C TYR A 201 -11.90 -2.11 4.12
N ALA A 202 -11.18 -2.10 3.00
CA ALA A 202 -10.07 -1.22 2.69
C ALA A 202 -10.44 -0.36 1.47
N PRO A 203 -11.23 0.72 1.65
CA PRO A 203 -11.74 1.51 0.55
C PRO A 203 -10.62 2.24 -0.22
N LEU A 204 -10.96 2.80 -1.38
CA LEU A 204 -10.03 3.68 -2.09
C LEU A 204 -9.70 4.90 -1.22
N ILE A 205 -8.41 5.17 -1.04
CA ILE A 205 -7.91 6.33 -0.29
C ILE A 205 -8.28 7.61 -1.05
N LYS A 206 -8.89 8.55 -0.34
CA LYS A 206 -9.34 9.84 -0.87
C LYS A 206 -8.37 10.95 -0.48
N LYS A 207 -8.59 12.15 -1.02
CA LYS A 207 -7.72 13.30 -0.76
C LYS A 207 -7.73 13.68 0.72
N GLU A 208 -8.89 13.58 1.35
CA GLU A 208 -9.14 13.98 2.74
C GLU A 208 -8.42 13.04 3.73
N ASP A 209 -8.23 11.76 3.36
CA ASP A 209 -7.51 10.78 4.19
C ASP A 209 -6.03 11.15 4.39
N TYR A 210 -5.46 11.98 3.51
CA TYR A 210 -4.09 12.47 3.66
C TYR A 210 -3.98 13.68 4.59
N GLU A 211 -5.07 14.32 4.99
CA GLU A 211 -5.02 15.48 5.86
C GLU A 211 -4.77 15.05 7.31
N LEU A 212 -3.74 15.63 7.94
CA LEU A 212 -3.39 15.33 9.33
C LEU A 212 -4.26 16.17 10.28
N ASP A 213 -5.02 15.46 11.10
CA ASP A 213 -5.78 16.02 12.21
C ASP A 213 -4.98 15.88 13.51
N TRP A 214 -4.35 16.97 13.94
CA TRP A 214 -3.48 16.98 15.11
C TRP A 214 -4.18 16.65 16.43
N SER A 215 -5.51 16.68 16.48
CA SER A 215 -6.29 16.25 17.65
C SER A 215 -6.25 14.73 17.90
N LYS A 216 -5.79 13.94 16.92
CA LYS A 216 -5.55 12.50 17.09
C LYS A 216 -4.31 12.23 17.97
N SER A 217 -4.15 10.99 18.42
CA SER A 217 -2.96 10.58 19.16
C SER A 217 -1.71 10.51 18.27
N ALA A 218 -0.53 10.61 18.88
CA ALA A 218 0.75 10.47 18.18
C ALA A 218 0.87 9.13 17.42
N ILE A 219 0.39 8.03 18.00
CA ILE A 219 0.36 6.71 17.34
C ILE A 219 -0.57 6.71 16.12
N ALA A 220 -1.78 7.28 16.25
CA ALA A 220 -2.72 7.33 15.14
C ALA A 220 -2.18 8.15 13.96
N LEU A 221 -1.57 9.31 14.24
CA LEU A 221 -0.92 10.13 13.22
C LEU A 221 0.30 9.44 12.61
N HIS A 222 1.10 8.74 13.42
CA HIS A 222 2.23 7.97 12.92
C HIS A 222 1.78 6.86 11.97
N ASN A 223 0.76 6.09 12.35
CA ASN A 223 0.15 5.06 11.51
C ASN A 223 -0.44 5.64 10.22
N GLN A 224 -1.08 6.80 10.29
CA GLN A 224 -1.58 7.51 9.11
C GLN A 224 -0.45 7.91 8.16
N VAL A 225 0.62 8.54 8.68
CA VAL A 225 1.78 8.97 7.87
C VAL A 225 2.45 7.78 7.19
N ARG A 226 2.73 6.70 7.92
CA ARG A 226 3.41 5.53 7.36
C ARG A 226 2.47 4.70 6.45
N GLY A 227 1.16 4.67 6.73
CA GLY A 227 0.17 3.96 5.93
C GLY A 227 -0.22 4.65 4.63
N PHE A 228 -0.24 5.98 4.63
CA PHE A 228 -0.57 6.80 3.45
C PHE A 228 0.65 7.53 2.88
N PHE A 229 1.84 6.96 3.13
CA PHE A 229 3.10 7.43 2.58
C PHE A 229 3.05 7.56 1.05
N PRO A 230 3.62 8.62 0.44
CA PRO A 230 4.29 9.79 1.04
C PRO A 230 3.40 11.04 1.05
N SER A 231 2.07 10.89 1.11
CA SER A 231 1.14 11.95 0.69
C SER A 231 0.45 12.67 1.84
N CYS A 232 0.62 12.22 3.08
CA CYS A 232 0.10 12.93 4.25
C CYS A 232 0.59 14.37 4.32
N SER A 233 -0.29 15.28 4.70
CA SER A 233 0.01 16.71 4.71
C SER A 233 -0.71 17.48 5.82
N THR A 234 -0.11 18.60 6.17
CA THR A 234 -0.62 19.61 7.10
C THR A 234 -0.37 21.01 6.51
N ILE A 235 -0.83 22.05 7.20
CA ILE A 235 -0.50 23.44 6.88
C ILE A 235 0.60 23.94 7.84
N PHE A 236 1.57 24.68 7.31
CA PHE A 236 2.60 25.37 8.07
C PHE A 236 2.85 26.75 7.43
N ARG A 237 2.72 27.82 8.22
CA ARG A 237 2.86 29.22 7.75
C ARG A 237 2.02 29.52 6.48
N GLY A 238 0.81 28.97 6.42
CA GLY A 238 -0.12 29.16 5.30
C GLY A 238 0.16 28.30 4.05
N GLU A 239 1.22 27.51 4.04
CA GLU A 239 1.57 26.62 2.93
C GLU A 239 1.39 25.14 3.29
N THR A 240 1.18 24.29 2.28
CA THR A 240 1.16 22.84 2.46
C THR A 240 2.55 22.32 2.83
N LEU A 241 2.60 21.58 3.93
CA LEU A 241 3.75 20.80 4.38
C LEU A 241 3.39 19.32 4.31
N LYS A 242 4.06 18.56 3.44
CA LYS A 242 3.94 17.10 3.47
C LYS A 242 4.76 16.52 4.60
N VAL A 243 4.19 15.55 5.29
CA VAL A 243 4.84 14.80 6.37
C VAL A 243 5.05 13.38 5.86
N MET A 244 6.32 13.00 5.71
CA MET A 244 6.71 11.78 5.02
C MET A 244 7.18 10.70 6.00
N ALA A 245 7.84 11.08 7.10
CA ALA A 245 8.22 10.14 8.14
C ALA A 245 8.08 10.80 9.51
N THR A 246 7.64 10.02 10.49
CA THR A 246 7.45 10.46 11.87
C THR A 246 7.95 9.42 12.85
N ILE A 247 8.16 9.84 14.09
CA ILE A 247 8.45 8.94 15.22
C ILE A 247 7.53 9.36 16.38
N PRO A 248 6.64 8.48 16.86
CA PRO A 248 5.86 8.79 18.05
C PRO A 248 6.76 8.72 19.28
N LEU A 249 6.62 9.70 20.17
CA LEU A 249 7.27 9.67 21.49
C LEU A 249 6.39 8.84 22.43
N ASP A 250 6.40 7.53 22.19
CA ASP A 250 5.70 6.53 23.01
C ASP A 250 6.72 5.50 23.55
N PRO A 251 6.72 5.20 24.87
CA PRO A 251 7.65 4.24 25.47
C PRO A 251 7.63 2.86 24.82
N ALA A 252 6.49 2.41 24.28
CA ALA A 252 6.39 1.14 23.58
C ALA A 252 7.22 1.12 22.30
N TYR A 253 7.39 2.26 21.64
CA TYR A 253 8.16 2.38 20.40
C TYR A 253 9.64 2.60 20.67
N LEU A 254 10.02 3.19 21.81
CA LEU A 254 11.40 3.58 22.12
C LEU A 254 12.40 2.44 21.92
N ASN A 255 12.09 1.24 22.41
CA ASN A 255 13.00 0.09 22.34
C ASN A 255 13.16 -0.47 20.91
N GLU A 256 12.23 -0.13 20.01
CA GLU A 256 12.23 -0.57 18.61
C GLU A 256 12.86 0.45 17.66
N LEU A 257 13.24 1.63 18.17
CA LEU A 257 13.90 2.67 17.37
C LEU A 257 15.40 2.41 17.23
N PRO A 258 16.05 2.92 16.16
CA PRO A 258 17.50 2.94 16.04
C PRO A 258 18.18 3.65 17.24
N SER A 259 19.34 3.14 17.69
CA SER A 259 20.01 3.61 18.90
C SER A 259 20.37 5.11 18.88
N ASP A 260 20.72 5.65 17.71
CA ASP A 260 20.99 7.08 17.51
C ASP A 260 19.75 7.94 17.76
N VAL A 261 18.58 7.48 17.32
CA VAL A 261 17.28 8.12 17.58
C VAL A 261 16.94 8.04 19.07
N GLN A 262 17.13 6.88 19.69
CA GLN A 262 16.87 6.70 21.13
C GLN A 262 17.69 7.69 21.97
N ILE A 263 19.00 7.80 21.68
CA ILE A 263 19.90 8.74 22.37
C ILE A 263 19.44 10.18 22.17
N GLY A 264 19.08 10.55 20.93
CA GLY A 264 18.62 11.91 20.61
C GLY A 264 17.26 12.27 21.23
N LEU A 265 16.41 11.29 21.54
CA LEU A 265 15.08 11.50 22.14
C LEU A 265 15.03 11.31 23.65
N LYS A 266 16.02 10.70 24.30
CA LYS A 266 15.97 10.35 25.72
C LYS A 266 15.52 11.49 26.64
N GLY A 267 16.10 12.69 26.49
CA GLY A 267 15.72 13.86 27.30
C GLY A 267 14.35 14.46 26.98
N HIS A 268 13.73 14.09 25.86
CA HIS A 268 12.40 14.54 25.46
C HIS A 268 11.29 13.63 26.02
N PHE A 269 11.55 12.34 26.23
CA PHE A 269 10.62 11.43 26.90
C PHE A 269 10.39 11.81 28.37
N ASP A 270 11.44 12.22 29.08
CA ASP A 270 11.34 12.63 30.48
C ASP A 270 10.60 13.97 30.66
N ALA A 271 10.49 14.75 29.58
CA ALA A 271 9.89 16.08 29.53
C ALA A 271 8.50 16.13 28.88
N LEU A 272 7.81 14.99 28.71
CA LEU A 272 6.49 14.86 28.08
C LEU A 272 5.34 15.67 28.75
N ASN A 273 5.63 16.44 29.79
CA ASN A 273 4.67 17.22 30.57
C ASN A 273 4.34 18.59 29.93
N ALA A 274 3.86 18.61 28.69
CA ALA A 274 3.37 19.84 28.07
C ALA A 274 1.96 19.64 27.49
N ASN A 275 0.94 20.10 28.21
CA ASN A 275 -0.42 20.31 27.70
C ASN A 275 -0.46 21.56 26.79
N SER A 276 0.37 21.59 25.75
CA SER A 276 0.20 22.58 24.69
C SER A 276 -0.96 22.17 23.77
N GLU A 277 -1.46 23.11 22.99
CA GLU A 277 -2.55 22.81 22.06
C GLU A 277 -2.05 21.87 20.95
N PRO A 278 -2.89 20.92 20.49
CA PRO A 278 -2.56 20.08 19.34
C PRO A 278 -2.06 20.88 18.14
N GLY A 279 -1.00 20.39 17.50
CA GLY A 279 -0.32 21.06 16.39
C GLY A 279 0.79 22.03 16.81
N THR A 280 0.97 22.28 18.11
CA THR A 280 2.06 23.15 18.59
C THR A 280 3.42 22.46 18.49
N ILE A 281 4.44 23.17 17.98
CA ILE A 281 5.84 22.75 18.03
C ILE A 281 6.31 22.87 19.49
N ALA A 282 6.34 21.75 20.20
CA ALA A 282 6.63 21.67 21.63
C ALA A 282 8.15 21.70 21.92
N ALA A 283 8.94 21.10 21.03
CA ALA A 283 10.39 21.06 21.14
C ALA A 283 11.06 20.87 19.78
N ILE A 284 12.37 21.10 19.74
CA ILE A 284 13.22 20.79 18.58
C ILE A 284 14.32 19.86 19.07
N ALA A 285 14.25 18.59 18.69
CA ALA A 285 15.27 17.60 19.00
C ALA A 285 16.48 17.80 18.09
N LYS A 286 17.62 18.13 18.70
CA LYS A 286 18.86 18.48 17.98
C LYS A 286 19.29 17.33 17.06
N GLY A 287 19.46 17.64 15.78
CA GLY A 287 19.88 16.66 14.77
C GLY A 287 18.77 15.70 14.30
N LEU A 288 17.56 15.79 14.86
CA LEU A 288 16.44 14.92 14.50
C LEU A 288 15.30 15.70 13.84
N GLY A 289 14.75 16.70 14.51
CA GLY A 289 13.65 17.50 13.96
C GLY A 289 12.70 18.08 15.01
N ALA A 290 11.58 18.59 14.53
CA ALA A 290 10.55 19.21 15.35
C ALA A 290 9.67 18.15 16.04
N ILE A 291 9.39 18.34 17.32
CA ILE A 291 8.43 17.55 18.10
C ILE A 291 7.15 18.35 18.20
N VAL A 292 6.05 17.76 17.73
CA VAL A 292 4.73 18.38 17.67
C VAL A 292 3.84 17.75 18.72
N GLN A 293 3.11 18.59 19.45
CA GLN A 293 2.05 18.17 20.35
C GLN A 293 0.87 17.61 19.56
N THR A 294 0.33 16.48 19.99
CA THR A 294 -0.89 15.90 19.42
C THR A 294 -2.00 15.89 20.45
N GLY A 295 -3.19 15.40 20.12
CA GLY A 295 -4.27 15.28 21.11
C GLY A 295 -3.95 14.30 22.24
N ASN A 296 -3.06 13.33 21.99
CA ASN A 296 -2.49 12.48 23.02
C ASN A 296 -1.05 12.06 22.65
N GLY A 297 -0.10 12.51 23.46
CA GLY A 297 1.33 12.28 23.23
C GLY A 297 1.95 13.28 22.25
N GLN A 298 3.21 13.04 21.91
CA GLN A 298 4.00 13.90 21.02
C GLN A 298 4.56 13.09 19.85
N ILE A 299 4.79 13.76 18.73
CA ILE A 299 5.31 13.13 17.52
C ILE A 299 6.44 13.95 16.91
N LEU A 300 7.56 13.30 16.61
CA LEU A 300 8.69 13.89 15.90
C LEU A 300 8.42 13.85 14.39
N LEU A 301 8.65 14.98 13.72
CA LEU A 301 8.70 15.07 12.26
C LEU A 301 10.12 14.70 11.79
N LYS A 302 10.29 13.49 11.25
CA LYS A 302 11.59 12.96 10.83
C LYS A 302 11.93 13.34 9.39
N GLU A 303 10.94 13.33 8.50
CA GLU A 303 11.10 13.71 7.10
C GLU A 303 9.86 14.47 6.63
N ILE A 304 10.09 15.59 5.95
CA ILE A 304 9.04 16.47 5.44
C ILE A 304 9.35 16.94 4.02
N GLN A 305 8.35 17.50 3.34
CA GLN A 305 8.53 18.20 2.08
C GLN A 305 7.73 19.51 2.07
N LEU A 306 8.44 20.63 1.97
CA LEU A 306 7.84 21.96 1.74
C LEU A 306 7.34 22.08 0.29
N SER A 307 6.34 22.92 0.08
CA SER A 307 5.80 23.22 -1.25
C SER A 307 6.91 23.64 -2.23
N GLY A 308 6.98 22.99 -3.39
CA GLY A 308 7.99 23.26 -4.42
C GLY A 308 9.43 22.85 -4.07
N LYS A 309 9.69 22.24 -2.91
CA LYS A 309 11.02 21.77 -2.49
C LYS A 309 11.15 20.25 -2.62
N ARG A 310 12.39 19.75 -2.53
CA ARG A 310 12.66 18.31 -2.39
C ARG A 310 12.35 17.87 -0.95
N PRO A 311 12.07 16.57 -0.71
CA PRO A 311 12.07 16.01 0.63
C PRO A 311 13.36 16.33 1.37
N GLN A 312 13.27 16.58 2.67
CA GLN A 312 14.40 16.92 3.54
C GLN A 312 14.18 16.37 4.95
N SER A 313 15.27 16.23 5.69
CA SER A 313 15.21 15.78 7.09
C SER A 313 14.46 16.80 7.97
N GLY A 314 13.90 16.33 9.08
CA GLY A 314 13.29 17.17 10.10
C GLY A 314 14.27 18.19 10.68
N ALA A 315 15.55 17.82 10.80
CA ALA A 315 16.61 18.71 11.26
C ALA A 315 16.89 19.84 10.25
N ASP A 316 17.02 19.53 8.96
CA ASP A 316 17.21 20.53 7.90
C ASP A 316 16.01 21.46 7.79
N PHE A 317 14.80 20.92 7.94
CA PHE A 317 13.58 21.71 8.04
C PHE A 317 13.64 22.70 9.20
N ALA A 318 13.94 22.24 10.42
CA ALA A 318 14.01 23.09 11.61
C ALA A 318 15.07 24.19 11.46
N ASN A 319 16.27 23.84 10.98
CA ASN A 319 17.37 24.77 10.79
C ASN A 319 17.11 25.77 9.65
N GLY A 320 16.68 25.27 8.49
CA GLY A 320 16.50 26.06 7.28
C GLY A 320 15.32 27.03 7.34
N THR A 321 14.26 26.68 8.07
CA THR A 321 13.08 27.55 8.26
C THR A 321 13.19 28.47 9.47
N ARG A 322 14.26 28.31 10.28
CA ARG A 322 14.42 28.93 11.60
C ARG A 322 13.18 28.70 12.44
N LEU A 323 12.79 27.44 12.58
CA LEU A 323 11.60 27.03 13.30
C LEU A 323 11.71 27.43 14.79
N ALA A 324 10.65 28.02 15.33
CA ALA A 324 10.56 28.39 16.74
C ALA A 324 9.60 27.47 17.50
N ILE A 325 9.94 27.21 18.77
CA ILE A 325 9.03 26.55 19.71
C ILE A 325 7.80 27.45 19.90
N GLY A 326 6.61 26.84 19.92
CA GLY A 326 5.33 27.54 20.01
C GLY A 326 4.69 27.87 18.66
N GLU A 327 5.41 27.73 17.54
CA GLU A 327 4.77 27.76 16.21
C GLU A 327 3.77 26.61 16.05
N LYS A 328 2.83 26.74 15.11
CA LYS A 328 1.77 25.76 14.89
C LYS A 328 1.81 25.15 13.50
N VAL A 329 1.52 23.87 13.44
CA VAL A 329 1.08 23.15 12.24
C VAL A 329 -0.40 22.79 12.37
N GLY A 330 -1.07 22.65 11.23
CA GLY A 330 -2.51 22.38 11.17
C GLY A 330 -3.27 23.53 10.54
N LYS A 331 -4.54 23.31 10.20
CA LYS A 331 -5.40 24.39 9.71
C LYS A 331 -5.54 25.43 10.83
N PRO A 332 -5.57 26.74 10.51
CA PRO A 332 -6.06 27.73 11.47
C PRO A 332 -7.45 27.30 11.93
N ASN A 333 -7.77 27.43 13.21
CA ASN A 333 -9.15 27.28 13.65
C ASN A 333 -10.00 28.23 12.81
N GLU A 334 -10.99 27.70 12.07
CA GLU A 334 -12.03 28.54 11.48
C GLU A 334 -12.80 29.13 12.67
N GLU A 335 -12.63 30.43 12.92
CA GLU A 335 -13.45 31.21 13.85
C GLU A 335 -14.89 31.35 13.33
#